data_AF-A0A4Q3A0S0-F1
#
_entry.id   AF-A0A4Q3A0S0-F1
#
_cell.length_a   1.000
_cell.length_b   1.000
_cell.length_c   1.000
_cell.angle_alpha   90.00
_cell.angle_beta   90.00
_cell.angle_gamma   90.00
#
_symmetry.space_group_name_H-M   'P 1'
#
loop_
_entity.id
_entity.type
_entity.pdbx_description
1 polymer ?
#
loop_
_entity_poly.entity_id
_entity_poly.type
_entity_poly.pdbx_seq_one_letter_code
_entity_poly.pdbx_strand_id
1 'polypeptide(L)'
;TKILPAAFSVLEDGGSIVCLIKPQFELEREDIGKGGIVRDPELHQRAIDKIRTFVTEELGREWKGLIDSPITGTDGNREFLAWLG
;
A
#
# COMPACT_ATOMS: atom_id res chain seq x y z
N THR A 1 3.46 -6.07 1.54
CA THR A 1 4.20 -6.42 0.28
C THR A 1 4.03 -7.85 -0.28
N LYS A 2 3.95 -8.91 0.53
CA LYS A 2 4.12 -10.32 0.10
C LYS A 2 3.16 -10.86 -0.98
N ILE A 3 2.02 -10.23 -1.22
CA ILE A 3 0.99 -10.71 -2.15
C ILE A 3 1.28 -10.29 -3.60
N LEU A 4 1.93 -9.14 -3.80
CA LEU A 4 2.12 -8.55 -5.13
C LEU A 4 2.91 -9.42 -6.11
N PRO A 5 3.99 -10.13 -5.73
CA PRO A 5 4.71 -10.98 -6.69
C PRO A 5 3.81 -12.08 -7.28
N ALA A 6 3.04 -12.75 -6.43
CA ALA A 6 2.10 -13.78 -6.86
C ALA A 6 0.97 -13.20 -7.71
N ALA A 7 0.44 -12.03 -7.33
CA ALA A 7 -0.59 -11.35 -8.09
C ALA A 7 -0.10 -10.97 -9.51
N PHE A 8 1.10 -10.41 -9.64
CA PHE A 8 1.71 -10.10 -10.94
C PHE A 8 2.04 -11.34 -11.77
N SER A 9 2.31 -12.48 -11.15
CA SER A 9 2.65 -13.72 -11.88
C SER A 9 1.49 -14.33 -12.68
N VAL A 10 0.25 -13.94 -12.38
CA VAL A 10 -0.96 -14.47 -13.03
C VAL A 10 -1.66 -13.43 -13.92
N LEU A 11 -1.08 -12.25 -14.07
CA LEU A 11 -1.58 -11.19 -14.95
C LEU A 11 -1.06 -11.39 -16.38
N GLU A 12 -1.92 -11.10 -17.35
CA GLU A 12 -1.52 -10.98 -18.75
C GLU A 12 -0.57 -9.78 -18.94
N ASP A 13 0.20 -9.79 -20.01
CA ASP A 13 1.10 -8.70 -20.37
C ASP A 13 0.32 -7.37 -20.51
N GLY A 14 0.80 -6.32 -19.82
CA GLY A 14 0.12 -5.02 -19.77
C GLY A 14 -1.05 -4.93 -18.78
N GLY A 15 -1.36 -6.02 -18.06
CA GLY A 15 -2.33 -6.03 -16.98
C GLY A 15 -1.96 -5.04 -15.86
N SER A 16 -2.96 -4.57 -15.11
CA SER A 16 -2.76 -3.61 -14.01
C SER A 16 -3.38 -4.11 -12.71
N ILE A 17 -2.80 -3.71 -11.58
CA ILE A 17 -3.31 -3.98 -10.23
C ILE A 17 -3.76 -2.68 -9.59
N VAL A 18 -4.91 -2.70 -8.94
CA VAL A 18 -5.27 -1.70 -7.92
C VAL A 18 -5.09 -2.34 -6.55
N CYS A 19 -4.14 -1.82 -5.77
CA CYS A 19 -3.77 -2.36 -4.46
C CYS A 19 -4.22 -1.41 -3.34
N LEU A 20 -4.94 -1.94 -2.36
CA LEU A 20 -5.31 -1.20 -1.15
C LEU A 20 -4.16 -1.29 -0.12
N ILE A 21 -3.55 -0.13 0.17
CA ILE A 21 -2.49 0.03 1.17
C ILE A 21 -3.14 0.41 2.50
N LYS A 22 -2.86 -0.41 3.51
CA LYS A 22 -3.34 -0.26 4.89
C LYS A 22 -2.15 0.00 5.80
N PRO A 23 -1.83 1.27 6.16
CA PRO A 23 -0.61 1.61 6.90
C PRO A 23 -0.39 0.77 8.17
N GLN A 24 -1.46 0.45 8.90
CA GLN A 24 -1.42 -0.34 10.14
C GLN A 24 -0.86 -1.76 9.99
N PHE A 25 -0.79 -2.30 8.76
CA PHE A 25 -0.20 -3.61 8.48
C PHE A 25 1.18 -3.52 7.83
N GLU A 26 1.58 -2.35 7.37
CA GLU A 26 2.86 -2.14 6.67
C GLU A 26 3.92 -1.47 7.55
N LEU A 27 3.54 -0.96 8.72
CA LEU A 27 4.41 -0.35 9.73
C LEU A 27 4.74 -1.30 10.89
N GLU A 28 5.72 -0.93 11.70
CA GLU A 28 6.09 -1.67 12.92
C GLU A 28 5.11 -1.40 14.05
N ARG A 29 5.02 -2.30 15.04
CA ARG A 29 4.06 -2.18 16.15
C ARG A 29 4.23 -0.90 16.96
N GLU A 30 5.45 -0.36 17.01
CA GLU A 30 5.80 0.87 17.73
C GLU A 30 5.25 2.13 17.03
N ASP A 31 5.09 2.08 15.71
CA ASP A 31 4.53 3.15 14.89
C ASP A 31 2.98 3.20 14.96
N ILE A 32 2.34 2.22 15.64
CA ILE A 32 0.88 2.09 15.68
C ILE A 32 0.32 2.66 16.98
N GLY A 33 -0.56 3.67 16.86
CA GLY A 33 -1.21 4.31 18.01
C GLY A 33 -2.21 3.41 18.74
N LYS A 34 -2.72 3.90 19.88
CA LYS A 34 -3.78 3.22 20.66
C LYS A 34 -4.97 2.87 19.76
N GLY A 35 -5.44 1.63 19.85
CA GLY A 35 -6.55 1.12 19.05
C GLY A 35 -6.18 0.67 17.64
N GLY A 36 -4.89 0.57 17.30
CA GLY A 36 -4.48 0.09 15.97
C GLY A 36 -4.56 1.16 14.88
N ILE A 37 -4.64 2.43 15.26
CA ILE A 37 -4.88 3.55 14.34
C ILE A 37 -3.58 4.30 14.07
N VAL A 38 -3.26 4.45 12.78
CA VAL A 38 -2.15 5.28 12.31
C VAL A 38 -2.72 6.65 11.92
N ARG A 39 -2.37 7.69 12.68
CA ARG A 39 -2.86 9.07 12.46
C ARG A 39 -1.82 10.00 11.85
N ASP A 40 -0.55 9.66 12.01
CA ASP A 40 0.56 10.49 11.57
C ASP A 40 0.68 10.42 10.03
N PRO A 41 0.57 11.56 9.33
CA PRO A 41 0.76 11.62 7.88
C PRO A 41 2.15 11.14 7.42
N GLU A 42 3.20 11.32 8.24
CA GLU A 42 4.54 10.84 7.90
C GLU A 42 4.60 9.31 7.92
N LEU A 43 3.89 8.68 8.85
CA LEU A 43 3.76 7.22 8.91
C LEU A 43 2.94 6.68 7.74
N HIS A 44 1.91 7.40 7.29
CA HIS A 44 1.20 7.05 6.06
C HIS A 44 2.14 7.07 4.85
N GLN A 45 2.93 8.14 4.72
CA GLN A 45 3.88 8.27 3.63
C GLN A 45 4.95 7.17 3.68
N ARG A 46 5.48 6.84 4.86
CA ARG A 46 6.42 5.72 5.03
C ARG A 46 5.83 4.39 4.56
N ALA A 47 4.56 4.12 4.88
CA ALA A 47 3.88 2.90 4.41
C ALA A 47 3.73 2.88 2.89
N ILE A 48 3.35 4.02 2.28
CA ILE A 48 3.24 4.17 0.83
C ILE A 48 4.60 3.95 0.15
N ASP A 49 5.64 4.63 0.63
CA ASP A 49 6.99 4.57 0.06
C ASP A 49 7.56 3.15 0.15
N LYS A 50 7.32 2.44 1.26
CA LYS A 50 7.69 1.03 1.39
C LYS A 50 7.08 0.16 0.28
N ILE A 51 5.79 0.33 -0.02
CA ILE A 51 5.15 -0.41 -1.11
C ILE A 51 5.66 0.05 -2.47
N ARG A 52 5.84 1.36 -2.66
CA ARG A 52 6.32 1.93 -3.93
C ARG A 52 7.70 1.40 -4.27
N THR A 53 8.66 1.50 -3.35
CA THR A 53 10.02 0.97 -3.51
C THR A 53 9.99 -0.52 -3.81
N PHE A 54 9.20 -1.31 -3.08
CA PHE A 54 9.06 -2.73 -3.37
C PHE A 54 8.55 -3.00 -4.80
N VAL A 55 7.54 -2.26 -5.27
CA VAL A 55 7.00 -2.39 -6.62
C VAL A 55 8.02 -2.00 -7.69
N THR A 56 8.67 -0.84 -7.52
CA THR A 56 9.54 -0.28 -8.58
C THR A 56 10.92 -0.90 -8.60
N GLU A 57 11.51 -1.17 -7.44
CA GLU A 57 12.90 -1.61 -7.32
C GLU A 57 13.02 -3.13 -7.26
N GLU A 58 12.13 -3.82 -6.53
CA GLU A 58 12.22 -5.27 -6.37
C GLU A 58 11.45 -6.04 -7.44
N LEU A 59 10.26 -5.55 -7.84
CA LEU A 59 9.43 -6.20 -8.86
C LEU A 59 9.65 -5.65 -10.28
N GLY A 60 10.31 -4.50 -10.41
CA GLY A 60 10.50 -3.83 -11.70
C GLY A 60 9.18 -3.41 -12.38
N ARG A 61 8.15 -3.11 -11.58
CA ARG A 61 6.79 -2.76 -12.03
C ARG A 61 6.57 -1.25 -11.98
N GLU A 62 5.58 -0.77 -12.72
CA GLU A 62 5.29 0.65 -12.84
C GLU A 62 4.38 1.13 -11.70
N TRP A 63 4.75 2.25 -11.07
CA TRP A 63 3.90 2.99 -10.14
C TRP A 63 3.12 4.07 -10.90
N LYS A 64 1.86 3.79 -11.25
CA LYS A 64 1.06 4.66 -12.13
C LYS A 64 0.33 5.77 -11.38
N GLY A 65 -0.07 5.54 -10.13
CA GLY A 65 -0.78 6.55 -9.35
C GLY A 65 -1.18 6.10 -7.96
N LEU A 66 -1.62 7.08 -7.17
CA LEU A 66 -2.09 6.89 -5.80
C LEU A 66 -3.26 7.84 -5.53
N ILE A 67 -4.29 7.33 -4.89
CA ILE A 67 -5.38 8.15 -4.33
C ILE A 67 -5.66 7.72 -2.89
N ASP A 68 -6.30 8.60 -2.13
CA ASP A 68 -6.96 8.21 -0.88
C ASP A 68 -8.10 7.22 -1.17
N SER A 69 -8.25 6.22 -0.31
CA SER A 69 -9.43 5.37 -0.32
C SER A 69 -10.68 6.21 0.02
N PRO A 70 -11.79 6.09 -0.74
CA PRO A 70 -13.02 6.83 -0.45
C PRO A 70 -13.72 6.32 0.82
N ILE A 71 -13.31 5.16 1.33
CA ILE A 71 -13.78 4.57 2.58
C ILE A 71 -12.63 4.46 3.58
N THR A 72 -12.91 4.78 4.83
CA THR A 72 -11.99 4.53 5.94
C THR A 72 -12.06 3.07 6.37
N GLY A 73 -10.94 2.51 6.83
CA GLY A 73 -10.91 1.19 7.43
C GLY A 73 -11.78 1.11 8.69
N THR A 74 -12.05 -0.12 9.16
CA THR A 74 -12.99 -0.44 10.25
C THR A 74 -12.80 0.39 11.53
N ASP A 75 -11.57 0.80 11.83
CA ASP A 75 -11.20 1.58 13.02
C ASP A 75 -10.88 3.06 12.73
N GLY A 76 -11.26 3.56 11.55
CA GLY A 76 -10.97 4.95 11.12
C GLY A 76 -9.56 5.16 10.58
N ASN A 77 -8.84 4.07 10.25
CA ASN A 77 -7.56 4.16 9.54
C ASN A 77 -7.77 4.77 8.15
N ARG A 78 -6.92 5.72 7.80
CA ARG A 78 -6.81 6.22 6.42
C ARG A 78 -6.10 5.16 5.59
N GLU A 79 -6.69 4.81 4.46
CA GLU A 79 -6.19 3.78 3.55
C GLU A 79 -6.00 4.41 2.17
N PHE A 80 -5.19 3.79 1.32
CA PHE A 80 -4.81 4.35 0.02
C PHE A 80 -4.95 3.31 -1.09
N LEU A 81 -5.30 3.74 -2.30
CA LEU A 81 -5.39 2.89 -3.48
C LEU A 81 -4.24 3.24 -4.43
N ALA A 82 -3.35 2.28 -4.66
CA ALA A 82 -2.24 2.39 -5.59
C ALA A 82 -2.57 1.69 -6.92
N TRP A 83 -2.34 2.37 -8.03
CA TRP A 83 -2.45 1.81 -9.38
C TRP A 83 -1.07 1.40 -9.88
N LEU A 84 -0.91 0.11 -10.19
CA LEU A 84 0.35 -0.51 -10.57
C LEU A 84 0.24 -1.14 -11.95
N GLY A 85 1.32 -1.12 -12.74
CA GLY A 85 1.43 -1.74 -14.06
C GLY A 85 2.61 -2.67 -14.22
#